data_AF-A0A4Q3WAE3-F1
#
_entry.id   AF-A0A4Q3WAE3-F1
#
_cell.length_a   1.000
_cell.length_b   1.000
_cell.length_c   1.000
_cell.angle_alpha   90.00
_cell.angle_beta   90.00
_cell.angle_gamma   90.00
#
_symmetry.space_group_name_H-M   'P 1'
#
loop_
_entity.id
_entity.type
_entity.pdbx_description
1 polymer ?
#
loop_
_entity_poly.entity_id
_entity_poly.type
_entity_poly.pdbx_seq_one_letter_code
_entity_poly.pdbx_strand_id
1 'polypeptide(L)'
;MKKWFLKAFFLLSATMLLTTGLFELYSKMPVCEERENGRGAMNDSCLPYDQVLAGDYRVRKGQVYWEDREYAPEKNCGFGVYSILANITSFKCLLEMKGYIRTVEHRTLIKVEKLSPRFRVLESKEPGLLDWQKEQFYKYAVGEQGVYFEGRLLEGADPKDFSVIFPLGDHDFWSFVSVSRTGDMTFVGGQSLGDVDLTLFRLLEPSKCPEAFTVCETD
;
A
#
# COMPACT_ATOMS: atom_id res chain seq x y z
N MET A 1 -20.94 27.68 53.24
CA MET A 1 -20.11 26.83 52.35
C MET A 1 -18.86 27.60 51.95
N LYS A 2 -17.66 27.07 52.24
CA LYS A 2 -16.38 27.79 52.15
C LYS A 2 -15.93 27.97 50.69
N LYS A 3 -15.53 29.20 50.31
CA LYS A 3 -14.99 29.61 48.98
C LYS A 3 -13.87 28.71 48.43
N TRP A 4 -13.22 27.91 49.27
CA TRP A 4 -12.21 26.93 48.87
C TRP A 4 -12.78 25.72 48.11
N PHE A 5 -14.00 25.28 48.39
CA PHE A 5 -14.62 24.15 47.70
C PHE A 5 -14.92 24.46 46.22
N LEU A 6 -15.35 25.69 45.92
CA LEU A 6 -15.57 26.14 44.54
C LEU A 6 -14.26 26.20 43.74
N LYS A 7 -13.17 26.70 44.34
CA LYS A 7 -11.86 26.77 43.67
C LYS A 7 -11.30 25.37 43.36
N ALA A 8 -11.44 24.42 44.28
CA ALA A 8 -11.01 23.04 44.04
C ALA A 8 -11.84 22.36 42.93
N PHE A 9 -13.15 22.61 42.89
CA PHE A 9 -14.04 22.06 41.85
C PHE A 9 -13.73 22.62 40.45
N PHE A 10 -13.46 23.93 40.33
CA PHE A 10 -13.05 24.55 39.07
C PHE A 10 -11.66 24.12 38.60
N LEU A 11 -10.71 23.89 39.52
CA LEU A 11 -9.39 23.36 39.18
C LEU A 11 -9.49 21.92 38.67
N LEU A 12 -10.28 21.06 39.34
CA LEU A 12 -10.54 19.68 38.91
C LEU A 12 -11.27 19.62 37.55
N SER A 13 -12.26 20.48 37.32
CA SER A 13 -12.98 20.52 36.04
C SER A 13 -12.10 21.04 34.90
N ALA A 14 -11.23 22.03 35.15
CA ALA A 14 -10.30 22.54 34.15
C ALA A 14 -9.24 21.50 33.77
N THR A 15 -8.70 20.73 34.73
CA THR A 15 -7.81 19.60 34.42
C THR A 15 -8.53 18.49 33.66
N MET A 16 -9.79 18.17 33.99
CA MET A 16 -10.56 17.18 33.23
C MET A 16 -10.80 17.63 31.78
N LEU A 17 -11.20 18.88 31.56
CA LEU A 17 -11.42 19.44 30.22
C LEU A 17 -10.14 19.48 29.36
N LEU A 18 -9.00 19.80 29.97
CA LEU A 18 -7.69 19.74 29.29
C LEU A 18 -7.32 18.30 28.95
N THR A 19 -7.57 17.33 29.83
CA THR A 19 -7.29 15.92 29.54
C THR A 19 -8.24 15.34 28.49
N THR A 20 -9.52 15.72 28.46
CA THR A 20 -10.49 15.24 27.46
C THR A 20 -10.22 15.84 26.08
N GLY A 21 -9.84 17.12 26.00
CA GLY A 21 -9.45 17.76 24.74
C GLY A 21 -8.14 17.20 24.16
N LEU A 22 -7.15 16.88 25.01
CA LEU A 22 -5.95 16.14 24.61
C LEU A 22 -6.27 14.69 24.19
N PHE A 23 -7.23 14.03 24.86
CA PHE A 23 -7.68 12.69 24.49
C PHE A 23 -8.40 12.63 23.14
N GLU A 24 -9.23 13.63 22.81
CA GLU A 24 -9.89 13.71 21.50
C GLU A 24 -8.90 14.03 20.36
N LEU A 25 -7.80 14.73 20.66
CA LEU A 25 -6.72 14.96 19.70
C LEU A 25 -5.87 13.70 19.50
N TYR A 26 -5.54 12.98 20.58
CA TYR A 26 -4.74 11.76 20.54
C TYR A 26 -5.51 10.57 19.94
N SER A 27 -6.83 10.51 20.12
CA SER A 27 -7.65 9.41 19.57
C SER A 27 -7.77 9.45 18.05
N LYS A 28 -7.55 10.62 17.42
CA LYS A 28 -7.69 10.83 15.97
C LYS A 28 -6.41 10.65 15.16
N MET A 29 -5.25 10.44 15.79
CA MET A 29 -4.04 10.08 15.04
C MET A 29 -4.13 8.60 14.62
N PRO A 30 -4.12 8.30 13.31
CA PRO A 30 -4.02 6.91 12.86
C PRO A 30 -2.73 6.33 13.45
N VAL A 31 -2.83 5.15 14.08
CA VAL A 31 -1.62 4.38 14.40
C VAL A 31 -0.97 4.12 13.06
N CYS A 32 0.32 4.37 12.96
CA CYS A 32 1.06 4.06 11.75
C CYS A 32 2.15 3.09 12.12
N GLU A 33 2.10 1.91 11.52
CA GLU A 33 3.05 0.83 11.72
C GLU A 33 3.91 0.68 10.48
N GLU A 34 5.22 0.71 10.65
CA GLU A 34 6.16 0.64 9.54
C GLU A 34 7.08 -0.58 9.66
N ARG A 35 7.32 -1.27 8.54
CA ARG A 35 8.26 -2.38 8.41
C ARG A 35 9.26 -2.12 7.30
N GLU A 36 10.54 -2.40 7.52
CA GLU A 36 11.58 -2.29 6.49
C GLU A 36 11.98 -3.69 5.98
N ASN A 37 11.83 -3.94 4.69
CA ASN A 37 12.06 -5.25 4.04
C ASN A 37 11.30 -6.41 4.74
N GLY A 38 10.08 -6.13 5.21
CA GLY A 38 9.27 -7.10 5.96
C GLY A 38 9.83 -7.46 7.35
N ARG A 39 10.87 -6.77 7.83
CA ARG A 39 11.48 -6.96 9.15
C ARG A 39 11.41 -5.65 9.96
N GLY A 40 11.15 -5.76 11.24
CA GLY A 40 11.13 -4.59 12.14
C GLY A 40 10.08 -4.73 13.23
N ALA A 41 10.33 -4.11 14.37
CA ALA A 41 9.29 -3.88 15.37
C ALA A 41 8.24 -2.95 14.74
N MET A 42 6.95 -3.22 14.97
CA MET A 42 5.89 -2.25 14.75
C MET A 42 6.20 -1.04 15.64
N ASN A 43 6.93 -0.06 15.09
CA ASN A 43 7.02 1.23 15.73
C ASN A 43 5.67 1.90 15.47
N ASP A 44 4.95 2.27 16.52
CA ASP A 44 3.66 3.00 16.45
C ASP A 44 3.80 4.43 15.86
N SER A 45 4.81 4.65 15.03
CA SER A 45 5.12 5.90 14.37
C SER A 45 5.79 5.64 13.04
N CYS A 46 5.20 6.14 11.96
CA CYS A 46 5.87 6.20 10.66
C CYS A 46 6.76 7.43 10.60
N LEU A 47 8.00 7.23 10.16
CA LEU A 47 8.95 8.32 10.05
C LEU A 47 8.66 9.15 8.79
N PRO A 48 8.89 10.48 8.84
CA PRO A 48 8.73 11.31 7.66
C PRO A 48 9.71 10.90 6.55
N TYR A 49 9.33 11.21 5.31
CA TYR A 49 10.20 11.10 4.14
C TYR A 49 10.89 12.43 3.88
N ASP A 50 12.12 12.37 3.38
CA ASP A 50 12.83 13.57 2.93
C ASP A 50 12.28 14.04 1.58
N GLN A 51 11.86 13.08 0.75
CA GLN A 51 11.30 13.34 -0.58
C GLN A 51 10.27 12.26 -0.95
N VAL A 52 9.21 12.69 -1.63
CA VAL A 52 8.22 11.82 -2.27
C VAL A 52 8.48 11.87 -3.77
N LEU A 53 8.65 10.70 -4.39
CA LEU A 53 8.81 10.55 -5.84
C LEU A 53 7.48 10.11 -6.46
N ALA A 54 7.41 10.02 -7.79
CA ALA A 54 6.23 9.52 -8.48
C ALA A 54 5.90 8.08 -8.05
N GLY A 55 4.62 7.70 -8.13
CA GLY A 55 4.15 6.42 -7.62
C GLY A 55 4.36 6.25 -6.14
N ASP A 56 4.79 5.05 -5.75
CA ASP A 56 5.04 4.69 -4.35
C ASP A 56 6.52 4.70 -3.96
N TYR A 57 7.35 5.37 -4.75
CA TYR A 57 8.75 5.57 -4.40
C TYR A 57 8.91 6.73 -3.39
N ARG A 58 9.73 6.50 -2.36
CA ARG A 58 10.00 7.42 -1.24
C ARG A 58 11.50 7.51 -0.98
N VAL A 59 11.98 8.63 -0.48
CA VAL A 59 13.38 8.82 -0.08
C VAL A 59 13.48 9.11 1.41
N ARG A 60 14.38 8.40 2.09
CA ARG A 60 14.73 8.66 3.49
C ARG A 60 16.22 8.47 3.72
N LYS A 61 16.87 9.48 4.31
CA LYS A 61 18.31 9.56 4.56
C LYS A 61 19.14 9.24 3.30
N GLY A 62 18.67 9.72 2.13
CA GLY A 62 19.31 9.47 0.83
C GLY A 62 19.20 8.04 0.30
N GLN A 63 18.36 7.20 0.91
CA GLN A 63 18.02 5.86 0.43
C GLN A 63 16.62 5.87 -0.20
N VAL A 64 16.48 5.23 -1.36
CA VAL A 64 15.18 5.03 -2.02
C VAL A 64 14.50 3.77 -1.49
N TYR A 65 13.20 3.88 -1.26
CA TYR A 65 12.30 2.82 -0.87
C TYR A 65 11.10 2.78 -1.81
N TRP A 66 10.58 1.59 -2.07
CA TRP A 66 9.22 1.38 -2.55
C TRP A 66 8.31 1.15 -1.34
N GLU A 67 7.20 1.86 -1.28
CA GLU A 67 6.24 1.81 -0.17
C GLU A 67 5.00 1.02 -0.59
N ASP A 68 4.77 -0.13 0.03
CA ASP A 68 3.46 -0.76 0.02
C ASP A 68 2.66 -0.27 1.22
N ARG A 69 1.43 0.21 0.98
CA ARG A 69 0.60 0.86 1.99
C ARG A 69 -0.76 0.21 2.07
N GLU A 70 -1.08 -0.29 3.26
CA GLU A 70 -2.38 -0.89 3.56
C GLU A 70 -3.05 -0.14 4.71
N TYR A 71 -4.38 -0.06 4.66
CA TYR A 71 -5.18 0.48 5.75
C TYR A 71 -6.04 -0.64 6.32
N ALA A 72 -5.83 -0.96 7.59
CA ALA A 72 -6.60 -1.99 8.28
C ALA A 72 -7.27 -1.41 9.52
N PRO A 73 -8.46 -1.90 9.90
CA PRO A 73 -9.02 -1.59 11.21
C PRO A 73 -8.13 -2.18 12.31
N GLU A 74 -7.80 -1.39 13.35
CA GLU A 74 -7.05 -1.85 14.52
C GLU A 74 -7.86 -2.97 15.20
N LYS A 75 -7.35 -4.20 15.19
CA LYS A 75 -8.00 -5.33 15.89
C LYS A 75 -7.60 -5.32 17.35
N ASN A 76 -8.19 -4.44 18.16
CA ASN A 76 -7.84 -4.33 19.59
C ASN A 76 -8.57 -5.33 20.49
N CYS A 77 -9.64 -5.96 20.01
CA CYS A 77 -10.45 -6.87 20.81
C CYS A 77 -10.34 -8.30 20.30
N GLY A 78 -9.95 -9.21 21.18
CA GLY A 78 -9.78 -10.62 20.84
C GLY A 78 -11.13 -11.26 20.50
N PHE A 79 -11.14 -12.14 19.48
CA PHE A 79 -12.29 -12.98 19.16
C PHE A 79 -12.13 -14.38 19.79
N GLY A 80 -13.05 -14.77 20.67
CA GLY A 80 -13.06 -16.08 21.35
C GLY A 80 -13.77 -16.08 22.71
N VAL A 81 -14.12 -17.26 23.24
CA VAL A 81 -14.86 -17.38 24.52
C VAL A 81 -14.01 -16.91 25.72
N TYR A 82 -12.68 -17.00 25.61
CA TYR A 82 -11.74 -16.57 26.64
C TYR A 82 -11.39 -15.07 26.59
N SER A 83 -11.76 -14.33 25.54
CA SER A 83 -11.46 -12.89 25.41
C SER A 83 -12.57 -11.98 25.93
N ILE A 84 -13.74 -12.52 26.30
CA ILE A 84 -14.91 -11.74 26.75
C ILE A 84 -14.60 -10.93 28.01
N LEU A 85 -13.96 -11.54 29.03
CA LEU A 85 -13.58 -10.86 30.27
C LEU A 85 -12.49 -9.79 30.05
N ALA A 86 -11.56 -10.03 29.13
CA ALA A 86 -10.52 -9.08 28.76
C ALA A 86 -11.08 -7.88 27.98
N ASN A 87 -12.08 -8.11 27.12
CA ASN A 87 -12.71 -7.07 26.31
C ASN A 87 -13.60 -6.13 27.15
N ILE A 88 -14.33 -6.64 28.16
CA ILE A 88 -15.21 -5.79 29.01
C ILE A 88 -14.46 -4.97 30.06
N THR A 89 -13.23 -5.37 30.42
CA THR A 89 -12.38 -4.63 31.38
C THR A 89 -11.44 -3.66 30.68
N SER A 90 -11.26 -3.79 29.36
CA SER A 90 -10.49 -2.85 28.55
C SER A 90 -11.35 -1.66 28.13
N PHE A 91 -11.06 -0.49 28.67
CA PHE A 91 -11.70 0.78 28.28
C PHE A 91 -11.55 1.06 26.76
N LYS A 92 -10.45 0.59 26.14
CA LYS A 92 -10.18 0.68 24.69
C LYS A 92 -11.24 -0.11 23.91
N CYS A 93 -11.50 -1.36 24.28
CA CYS A 93 -12.53 -2.19 23.64
C CYS A 93 -13.95 -1.67 23.86
N LEU A 94 -14.23 -1.10 25.03
CA LEU A 94 -15.54 -0.56 25.37
C LEU A 94 -15.89 0.70 24.55
N LEU A 95 -14.88 1.47 24.12
CA LEU A 95 -15.03 2.58 23.18
C LEU A 95 -15.21 2.10 21.73
N GLU A 96 -14.49 1.06 21.31
CA GLU A 96 -14.65 0.47 19.96
C GLU A 96 -16.02 -0.16 19.75
N MET A 97 -16.58 -0.84 20.77
CA MET A 97 -17.95 -1.37 20.74
C MET A 97 -19.02 -0.28 20.55
N LYS A 98 -18.68 1.01 20.75
CA LYS A 98 -19.55 2.16 20.46
C LYS A 98 -19.37 2.74 19.06
N GLY A 99 -18.67 2.04 18.16
CA GLY A 99 -18.50 2.41 16.75
C GLY A 99 -17.23 3.20 16.43
N TYR A 100 -16.28 3.31 17.37
CA TYR A 100 -14.99 3.94 17.11
C TYR A 100 -14.01 2.92 16.52
N ILE A 101 -13.98 2.77 15.19
CA ILE A 101 -12.97 1.93 14.53
C ILE A 101 -11.75 2.81 14.24
N ARG A 102 -10.64 2.56 14.94
CA ARG A 102 -9.37 3.22 14.64
C ARG A 102 -8.75 2.53 13.43
N THR A 103 -8.48 3.27 12.36
CA THR A 103 -7.74 2.74 11.22
C THR A 103 -6.24 2.83 11.50
N VAL A 104 -5.53 1.73 11.27
CA VAL A 104 -4.08 1.63 11.29
C VAL A 104 -3.57 1.71 9.86
N GLU A 105 -2.58 2.55 9.63
CA GLU A 105 -1.82 2.59 8.39
C GLU A 105 -0.62 1.64 8.54
N HIS A 106 -0.55 0.60 7.73
CA HIS A 106 0.59 -0.29 7.65
C HIS A 106 1.43 0.10 6.42
N ARG A 107 2.71 0.40 6.64
CA ARG A 107 3.69 0.69 5.58
C ARG A 107 4.75 -0.39 5.55
N THR A 108 4.93 -1.01 4.39
CA THR A 108 6.07 -1.91 4.13
C THR A 108 7.02 -1.23 3.16
N LEU A 109 8.22 -0.92 3.64
CA LEU A 109 9.27 -0.27 2.86
C LEU A 109 10.22 -1.31 2.28
N ILE A 110 10.23 -1.46 0.96
CA ILE A 110 11.20 -2.29 0.25
C ILE A 110 12.38 -1.40 -0.12
N LYS A 111 13.57 -1.72 0.39
CA LYS A 111 14.79 -0.96 0.10
C LYS A 111 15.23 -1.20 -1.35
N VAL A 112 15.37 -0.12 -2.12
CA VAL A 112 15.68 -0.16 -3.55
C VAL A 112 17.18 0.08 -3.77
N GLU A 113 17.61 1.35 -3.79
CA GLU A 113 19.00 1.74 -3.93
C GLU A 113 19.27 3.12 -3.31
N LYS A 114 20.54 3.50 -3.20
CA LYS A 114 20.89 4.86 -2.75
C LYS A 114 20.43 5.87 -3.80
N LEU A 115 19.79 6.96 -3.39
CA LEU A 115 19.35 8.00 -4.30
C LEU A 115 20.55 8.55 -5.09
N SER A 116 20.43 8.54 -6.40
CA SER A 116 21.43 9.01 -7.34
C SER A 116 20.77 9.94 -8.37
N PRO A 117 21.54 10.81 -9.06
CA PRO A 117 21.00 11.63 -10.14
C PRO A 117 20.45 10.81 -11.33
N ARG A 118 20.81 9.52 -11.44
CA ARG A 118 20.29 8.63 -12.49
C ARG A 118 18.98 7.97 -12.09
N PHE A 119 18.67 7.90 -10.80
CA PHE A 119 17.44 7.31 -10.30
C PHE A 119 16.23 8.13 -10.78
N ARG A 120 15.33 7.47 -11.49
CA ARG A 120 14.06 8.05 -11.94
C ARG A 120 12.98 6.99 -11.94
N VAL A 121 11.80 7.38 -11.45
CA VAL A 121 10.58 6.59 -11.65
C VAL A 121 10.17 6.74 -13.11
N LEU A 122 9.66 5.65 -13.71
CA LEU A 122 9.18 5.73 -15.08
C LEU A 122 7.83 6.46 -15.14
N GLU A 123 7.67 7.27 -16.17
CA GLU A 123 6.45 8.01 -16.45
C GLU A 123 6.13 7.84 -17.93
N SER A 124 4.85 7.70 -18.28
CA SER A 124 4.46 7.67 -19.68
C SER A 124 4.58 9.06 -20.30
N LYS A 125 5.15 9.10 -21.51
CA LYS A 125 5.10 10.26 -22.40
C LYS A 125 4.23 10.00 -23.64
N GLU A 126 3.63 8.81 -23.71
CA GLU A 126 2.90 8.37 -24.90
C GLU A 126 1.48 8.94 -24.91
N PRO A 127 1.09 9.64 -25.99
CA PRO A 127 -0.28 10.09 -26.15
C PRO A 127 -1.20 8.90 -26.41
N GLY A 128 -2.42 8.94 -25.86
CA GLY A 128 -3.46 7.93 -26.12
C GLY A 128 -3.52 6.77 -25.12
N LEU A 129 -2.62 6.70 -24.13
CA LEU A 129 -2.75 5.73 -23.05
C LEU A 129 -3.90 6.09 -22.11
N LEU A 130 -4.58 5.05 -21.63
CA LEU A 130 -5.58 5.12 -20.57
C LEU A 130 -4.93 5.44 -19.22
N ASP A 131 -5.73 5.93 -18.27
CA ASP A 131 -5.19 6.36 -16.97
C ASP A 131 -4.59 5.19 -16.18
N TRP A 132 -5.24 4.01 -16.18
CA TRP A 132 -4.68 2.81 -15.54
C TRP A 132 -3.37 2.34 -16.20
N GLN A 133 -3.20 2.57 -17.51
CA GLN A 133 -1.97 2.24 -18.22
C GLN A 133 -0.84 3.17 -17.80
N LYS A 134 -1.11 4.49 -17.67
CA LYS A 134 -0.16 5.46 -17.15
C LYS A 134 0.27 5.11 -15.72
N GLU A 135 -0.67 4.69 -14.88
CA GLU A 135 -0.39 4.27 -13.51
C GLU A 135 0.57 3.08 -13.43
N GLN A 136 0.54 2.15 -14.40
CA GLN A 136 1.50 1.02 -14.43
C GLN A 136 2.96 1.48 -14.54
N PHE A 137 3.25 2.61 -15.20
CA PHE A 137 4.63 3.12 -15.31
C PHE A 137 5.23 3.44 -13.95
N TYR A 138 4.41 3.95 -13.02
CA TYR A 138 4.86 4.33 -11.69
C TYR A 138 5.29 3.16 -10.81
N LYS A 139 4.97 1.92 -11.20
CA LYS A 139 5.51 0.71 -10.57
C LYS A 139 6.98 0.49 -10.88
N TYR A 140 7.47 1.08 -11.96
CA TYR A 140 8.84 0.88 -12.45
C TYR A 140 9.75 2.06 -12.14
N ALA A 141 11.01 1.77 -11.89
CA ALA A 141 12.06 2.78 -11.79
C ALA A 141 13.34 2.31 -12.47
N VAL A 142 14.16 3.25 -12.88
CA VAL A 142 15.49 3.02 -13.43
C VAL A 142 16.48 3.72 -12.51
N GLY A 143 17.55 3.02 -12.14
CA GLY A 143 18.68 3.66 -11.48
C GLY A 143 20.01 3.00 -11.81
N GLU A 144 20.95 2.98 -10.87
CA GLU A 144 22.35 2.63 -11.20
C GLU A 144 22.54 1.12 -11.40
N GLN A 145 21.78 0.28 -10.70
CA GLN A 145 21.96 -1.18 -10.77
C GLN A 145 21.11 -1.82 -11.87
N GLY A 146 20.07 -1.14 -12.35
CA GLY A 146 19.19 -1.67 -13.38
C GLY A 146 17.78 -1.08 -13.31
N VAL A 147 16.82 -1.90 -13.73
CA VAL A 147 15.39 -1.59 -13.70
C VAL A 147 14.75 -2.25 -12.49
N TYR A 148 13.86 -1.54 -11.82
CA TYR A 148 13.12 -2.01 -10.66
C TYR A 148 11.63 -2.09 -10.97
N PHE A 149 10.96 -3.10 -10.42
CA PHE A 149 9.51 -3.23 -10.40
C PHE A 149 9.05 -3.37 -8.94
N GLU A 150 8.21 -2.45 -8.48
CA GLU A 150 7.70 -2.41 -7.10
C GLU A 150 8.85 -2.57 -6.07
N GLY A 151 9.95 -1.86 -6.34
CA GLY A 151 11.18 -1.86 -5.53
C GLY A 151 12.10 -3.06 -5.68
N ARG A 152 11.74 -4.09 -6.45
CA ARG A 152 12.58 -5.28 -6.71
C ARG A 152 13.37 -5.12 -7.99
N LEU A 153 14.66 -5.47 -7.98
CA LEU A 153 15.49 -5.46 -9.18
C LEU A 153 14.99 -6.51 -10.19
N LEU A 154 14.82 -6.09 -11.44
CA LEU A 154 14.50 -6.98 -12.56
C LEU A 154 15.81 -7.52 -13.15
N GLU A 155 16.16 -8.74 -12.74
CA GLU A 155 17.37 -9.40 -13.21
C GLU A 155 17.39 -9.52 -14.75
N GLY A 156 18.50 -9.07 -15.34
CA GLY A 156 18.72 -9.08 -16.79
C GLY A 156 18.03 -7.96 -17.58
N ALA A 157 17.25 -7.09 -16.95
CA ALA A 157 16.64 -5.95 -17.64
C ALA A 157 17.67 -4.86 -17.94
N ASP A 158 17.85 -4.49 -19.22
CA ASP A 158 18.70 -3.36 -19.59
C ASP A 158 17.89 -2.05 -19.57
N PRO A 159 18.25 -1.06 -18.74
CA PRO A 159 17.56 0.22 -18.70
C PRO A 159 17.55 1.01 -20.00
N LYS A 160 18.41 0.67 -20.97
CA LYS A 160 18.53 1.39 -22.25
C LYS A 160 17.42 1.07 -23.24
N ASP A 161 16.87 -0.15 -23.18
CA ASP A 161 15.84 -0.63 -24.09
C ASP A 161 14.60 -1.17 -23.36
N PHE A 162 14.53 -0.98 -22.04
CA PHE A 162 13.38 -1.34 -21.23
C PHE A 162 12.12 -0.57 -21.63
N SER A 163 11.00 -1.28 -21.73
CA SER A 163 9.70 -0.73 -22.07
C SER A 163 8.59 -1.36 -21.22
N VAL A 164 7.59 -0.55 -20.86
CA VAL A 164 6.32 -1.02 -20.29
C VAL A 164 5.33 -1.12 -21.46
N ILE A 165 4.69 -2.27 -21.62
CA ILE A 165 3.85 -2.56 -22.79
C ILE A 165 2.46 -3.05 -22.38
N PHE A 166 1.48 -2.90 -23.27
CA PHE A 166 0.08 -3.28 -23.02
C PHE A 166 -0.44 -4.25 -24.10
N PRO A 167 0.11 -5.47 -24.19
CA PRO A 167 -0.18 -6.40 -25.29
C PRO A 167 -1.59 -7.01 -25.23
N LEU A 168 -2.25 -6.91 -24.07
CA LEU A 168 -3.58 -7.47 -23.83
C LEU A 168 -4.72 -6.47 -24.13
N GLY A 169 -4.36 -5.30 -24.64
CA GLY A 169 -5.29 -4.23 -25.01
C GLY A 169 -5.62 -3.28 -23.87
N ASP A 170 -6.79 -2.66 -24.00
CA ASP A 170 -7.26 -1.48 -23.31
C ASP A 170 -8.37 -1.77 -22.28
N HIS A 171 -8.81 -3.02 -22.16
CA HIS A 171 -9.83 -3.40 -21.20
C HIS A 171 -9.31 -3.27 -19.76
N ASP A 172 -10.03 -2.55 -18.88
CA ASP A 172 -9.62 -2.24 -17.50
C ASP A 172 -9.32 -3.47 -16.63
N PHE A 173 -9.86 -4.64 -16.99
CA PHE A 173 -9.47 -5.92 -16.37
C PHE A 173 -7.96 -6.14 -16.41
N TRP A 174 -7.25 -5.64 -17.41
CA TRP A 174 -5.79 -5.80 -17.50
C TRP A 174 -4.99 -4.85 -16.61
N SER A 175 -5.64 -3.96 -15.86
CA SER A 175 -4.97 -3.03 -14.94
C SER A 175 -4.15 -3.70 -13.83
N PHE A 176 -4.44 -4.96 -13.47
CA PHE A 176 -3.64 -5.70 -12.49
C PHE A 176 -2.47 -6.48 -13.12
N VAL A 177 -2.36 -6.54 -14.45
CA VAL A 177 -1.29 -7.27 -15.15
C VAL A 177 -0.25 -6.30 -15.65
N SER A 178 0.86 -6.19 -14.92
CA SER A 178 2.01 -5.38 -15.33
C SER A 178 2.87 -6.17 -16.30
N VAL A 179 3.05 -5.66 -17.52
CA VAL A 179 3.91 -6.28 -18.54
C VAL A 179 5.02 -5.31 -18.96
N SER A 180 6.24 -5.82 -19.05
CA SER A 180 7.39 -5.07 -19.56
C SER A 180 8.32 -5.94 -20.39
N ARG A 181 9.22 -5.32 -21.17
CA ARG A 181 10.14 -6.00 -22.07
C ARG A 181 11.48 -5.25 -22.18
N THR A 182 12.55 -6.00 -22.41
CA THR A 182 13.91 -5.54 -22.75
C THR A 182 14.49 -6.57 -23.72
N GLY A 183 14.93 -6.13 -24.91
CA GLY A 183 15.17 -7.03 -26.04
C GLY A 183 14.04 -8.05 -26.26
N ASP A 184 14.39 -9.34 -26.23
CA ASP A 184 13.43 -10.45 -26.37
C ASP A 184 12.82 -10.90 -25.03
N MET A 185 13.35 -10.45 -23.90
CA MET A 185 12.92 -10.90 -22.59
C MET A 185 11.68 -10.15 -22.12
N THR A 186 10.64 -10.91 -21.80
CA THR A 186 9.35 -10.42 -21.32
C THR A 186 9.21 -10.64 -19.82
N PHE A 187 8.69 -9.65 -19.11
CA PHE A 187 8.37 -9.72 -17.69
C PHE A 187 6.87 -9.54 -17.47
N VAL A 188 6.30 -10.39 -16.62
CA VAL A 188 4.90 -10.28 -16.17
C VAL A 188 4.89 -10.24 -14.66
N GLY A 189 4.34 -9.18 -14.07
CA GLY A 189 4.38 -8.96 -12.62
C GLY A 189 5.79 -8.93 -12.05
N GLY A 190 6.76 -8.44 -12.84
CA GLY A 190 8.18 -8.40 -12.48
C GLY A 190 8.92 -9.74 -12.55
N GLN A 191 8.26 -10.82 -12.95
CA GLN A 191 8.90 -12.11 -13.17
C GLN A 191 9.28 -12.27 -14.65
N SER A 192 10.53 -12.64 -14.93
CA SER A 192 10.96 -12.95 -16.29
C SER A 192 10.29 -14.25 -16.78
N LEU A 193 9.68 -14.18 -17.95
CA LEU A 193 9.16 -15.34 -18.70
C LEU A 193 10.08 -15.72 -19.87
N GLY A 194 11.20 -15.01 -20.05
CA GLY A 194 12.08 -15.18 -21.22
C GLY A 194 11.42 -14.65 -22.50
N ASP A 195 11.77 -15.27 -23.63
CA ASP A 195 11.18 -14.94 -24.93
C ASP A 195 9.79 -15.59 -25.05
N VAL A 196 8.76 -14.75 -24.96
CA VAL A 196 7.36 -15.13 -25.08
C VAL A 196 6.67 -14.21 -26.07
N ASP A 197 5.92 -14.82 -26.99
CA ASP A 197 5.00 -14.11 -27.86
C ASP A 197 3.66 -13.88 -27.13
N LEU A 198 3.51 -12.68 -26.56
CA LEU A 198 2.29 -12.29 -25.85
C LEU A 198 1.10 -12.07 -26.79
N THR A 199 1.29 -11.99 -28.11
CA THR A 199 0.18 -11.85 -29.07
C THR A 199 -0.68 -13.11 -29.18
N LEU A 200 -0.16 -14.24 -28.70
CA LEU A 200 -0.88 -15.51 -28.64
C LEU A 200 -1.87 -15.57 -27.46
N PHE A 201 -1.78 -14.66 -26.50
CA PHE A 201 -2.69 -14.61 -25.35
C PHE A 201 -3.99 -13.91 -25.76
N ARG A 202 -5.11 -14.55 -25.47
CA ARG A 202 -6.45 -14.00 -25.72
C ARG A 202 -7.24 -14.06 -24.44
N LEU A 203 -7.99 -12.99 -24.16
CA LEU A 203 -8.99 -13.03 -23.10
C LEU A 203 -10.04 -14.07 -23.51
N LEU A 204 -10.21 -15.09 -22.66
CA LEU A 204 -11.36 -15.97 -22.81
C LEU A 204 -12.57 -15.21 -22.31
N GLU A 205 -13.51 -14.92 -23.22
CA GLU A 205 -14.80 -14.38 -22.81
C GLU A 205 -15.48 -15.41 -21.91
N PRO A 206 -16.04 -14.99 -20.75
CA PRO A 206 -16.83 -15.89 -19.92
C PRO A 206 -17.89 -16.56 -20.81
N SER A 207 -17.82 -17.88 -20.92
CA SER A 207 -18.83 -18.63 -21.67
C SER A 207 -20.19 -18.28 -21.08
N LYS A 208 -21.13 -17.87 -21.93
CA LYS A 208 -22.54 -17.68 -21.57
C LYS A 208 -23.17 -19.05 -21.27
N CYS A 209 -22.71 -19.76 -20.24
CA CYS A 209 -23.46 -20.92 -19.78
C CYS A 209 -24.68 -20.39 -19.03
N PRO A 210 -25.91 -20.70 -19.48
CA PRO A 210 -27.11 -20.22 -18.84
C PRO A 210 -27.30 -20.95 -17.50
N GLU A 211 -27.10 -20.21 -16.42
CA GLU A 211 -27.33 -20.62 -15.03
C GLU A 211 -26.49 -21.82 -14.54
N ALA A 212 -26.28 -21.90 -13.23
CA ALA A 212 -25.62 -23.03 -12.62
C ALA A 212 -26.35 -24.33 -13.01
N PHE A 213 -25.59 -25.37 -13.38
CA PHE A 213 -26.03 -26.75 -13.66
C PHE A 213 -26.48 -27.13 -15.08
N THR A 214 -26.32 -26.30 -16.11
CA THR A 214 -26.47 -26.80 -17.50
C THR A 214 -25.11 -27.19 -18.10
N VAL A 215 -25.04 -28.40 -18.67
CA VAL A 215 -23.87 -28.87 -19.43
C VAL A 215 -23.75 -28.00 -20.67
N CYS A 216 -22.63 -27.31 -20.83
CA CYS A 216 -22.36 -26.52 -22.02
C CYS A 216 -22.04 -27.51 -23.15
N GLU A 217 -22.95 -27.67 -24.13
CA GLU A 217 -22.67 -28.46 -25.33
C GLU A 217 -21.51 -27.80 -26.08
N THR A 218 -20.54 -28.63 -26.48
CA THR A 218 -19.39 -28.22 -27.28
C THR A 218 -19.65 -28.71 -28.69
N ASP A 219 -19.75 -27.79 -29.65
CA ASP A 219 -19.71 -28.11 -31.08
C ASP A 219 -18.30 -28.59 -31.49
#